data_AF-A0A099LE94-F1
#
_entry.id   AF-A0A099LE94-F1
#
_cell.length_a   1.000
_cell.length_b   1.000
_cell.length_c   1.000
_cell.angle_alpha   90.00
_cell.angle_beta   90.00
_cell.angle_gamma   90.00
#
_symmetry.space_group_name_H-M   'P 1'
#
loop_
_entity.id
_entity.type
_entity.pdbx_description
1 polymer ?
#
loop_
_entity_poly.entity_id
_entity_poly.type
_entity_poly.pdbx_seq_one_letter_code
_entity_poly.pdbx_strand_id
1 'polypeptide(L)'
;MIYAIIAEINHFKKSLMKVNCPNCKKQIVWSTDNEFRPFCSERCKLIDLGDWAEENHKISQGPQGVQELSEEMLDALEDQFLQNNKFFVESE
;
A
#
# COMPACT_ATOMS: atom_id res chain seq x y z
N MET A 1 -41.22 0.48 -0.19
CA MET A 1 -41.05 -0.32 1.04
C MET A 1 -40.33 -1.65 0.79
N ILE A 2 -40.74 -2.47 -0.19
CA ILE A 2 -40.06 -3.74 -0.52
C ILE A 2 -38.56 -3.56 -0.86
N TYR A 3 -38.20 -2.50 -1.60
CA TYR A 3 -36.80 -2.18 -1.92
C TYR A 3 -35.92 -1.86 -0.71
N ALA A 4 -36.48 -1.29 0.37
CA ALA A 4 -35.73 -0.99 1.60
C ALA A 4 -35.41 -2.27 2.37
N ILE A 5 -36.36 -3.20 2.45
CA ILE A 5 -36.18 -4.52 3.07
C ILE A 5 -35.16 -5.36 2.28
N ILE A 6 -35.15 -5.28 0.95
CA ILE A 6 -34.15 -5.96 0.11
C ILE A 6 -32.74 -5.35 0.31
N ALA A 7 -32.62 -4.03 0.47
CA ALA A 7 -31.34 -3.39 0.78
C ALA A 7 -30.80 -3.81 2.16
N GLU A 8 -31.67 -3.92 3.17
CA GLU A 8 -31.32 -4.43 4.50
C GLU A 8 -30.87 -5.91 4.47
N ILE A 9 -31.53 -6.75 3.66
CA ILE A 9 -31.16 -8.17 3.48
C ILE A 9 -29.84 -8.32 2.69
N ASN A 10 -29.60 -7.48 1.68
CA ASN A 10 -28.36 -7.52 0.88
C ASN A 10 -27.13 -7.05 1.66
N HIS A 11 -27.31 -6.11 2.61
CA HIS A 11 -26.27 -5.80 3.60
C HIS A 11 -25.89 -7.03 4.43
N PHE A 12 -26.88 -7.88 4.76
CA PHE A 12 -26.70 -9.09 5.57
C PHE A 12 -25.90 -10.21 4.87
N LYS A 13 -25.78 -10.18 3.55
CA LYS A 13 -25.05 -11.19 2.73
C LYS A 13 -23.69 -10.72 2.23
N LYS A 14 -23.17 -9.60 2.70
CA LYS A 14 -21.81 -9.16 2.33
C LYS A 14 -20.81 -10.12 2.97
N SER A 15 -20.19 -10.97 2.14
CA SER A 15 -19.06 -11.81 2.55
C SER A 15 -18.02 -10.92 3.25
N LEU A 16 -17.86 -11.13 4.55
CA LEU A 16 -16.94 -10.36 5.39
C LEU A 16 -15.53 -10.86 5.12
N MET A 17 -14.88 -10.32 4.08
CA MET A 17 -13.46 -10.56 3.84
C MET A 17 -12.70 -10.23 5.12
N LYS A 18 -11.93 -11.17 5.64
CA LYS A 18 -11.09 -10.98 6.82
C LYS A 18 -9.64 -10.95 6.41
N VAL A 19 -8.88 -10.03 7.01
CA VAL A 19 -7.43 -9.91 6.82
C VAL A 19 -6.75 -9.84 8.18
N ASN A 20 -5.47 -10.20 8.24
CA ASN A 20 -4.67 -10.02 9.45
C ASN A 20 -3.98 -8.65 9.43
N CYS A 21 -4.00 -7.96 10.56
CA CYS A 21 -3.22 -6.74 10.77
C CYS A 21 -1.72 -7.04 10.52
N PRO A 22 -1.03 -6.33 9.62
CA PRO A 22 0.38 -6.60 9.32
C PRO A 22 1.29 -6.49 10.55
N ASN A 23 1.03 -5.52 11.43
CA ASN A 23 1.81 -5.27 12.64
C ASN A 23 1.54 -6.33 13.74
N CYS A 24 0.32 -6.40 14.27
CA CYS A 24 0.00 -7.23 15.45
C CYS A 24 -0.66 -8.57 15.15
N LYS A 25 -0.87 -8.91 13.88
CA LYS A 25 -1.52 -10.15 13.39
C LYS A 25 -2.97 -10.37 13.81
N LYS A 26 -3.61 -9.40 14.49
CA LYS A 26 -5.04 -9.46 14.83
C LYS A 26 -5.90 -9.56 13.56
N GLN A 27 -6.82 -10.52 13.53
CA GLN A 27 -7.77 -10.67 12.43
C GLN A 27 -8.83 -9.55 12.49
N ILE A 28 -9.05 -8.87 11.36
CA ILE A 28 -10.03 -7.80 11.20
C ILE A 28 -10.92 -8.06 9.99
N VAL A 29 -12.12 -7.49 10.02
CA VAL A 29 -13.00 -7.44 8.85
C VAL A 29 -12.55 -6.31 7.94
N TRP A 30 -12.46 -6.58 6.64
CA TRP A 30 -12.27 -5.56 5.60
C TRP A 30 -13.58 -4.79 5.40
N SER A 31 -13.77 -3.73 6.18
CA SER A 31 -14.93 -2.83 6.10
C SER A 31 -14.50 -1.38 5.94
N THR A 32 -15.35 -0.59 5.28
CA THR A 32 -15.21 0.88 5.18
C THR A 32 -15.20 1.57 6.53
N ASP A 33 -15.81 0.95 7.54
CA ASP A 33 -15.92 1.48 8.91
C ASP A 33 -14.57 1.46 9.66
N ASN A 34 -13.63 0.60 9.25
CA ASN A 34 -12.26 0.64 9.76
C ASN A 34 -11.40 1.48 8.82
N GLU A 35 -11.24 2.76 9.13
CA GLU A 35 -10.45 3.73 8.34
C GLU A 35 -8.97 3.35 8.22
N PHE A 36 -8.44 2.53 9.14
CA PHE A 36 -7.02 2.16 9.20
C PHE A 36 -6.70 0.84 8.52
N ARG A 37 -7.65 0.20 7.82
CA ARG A 37 -7.41 -1.01 7.03
C ARG A 37 -6.15 -0.88 6.14
N PRO A 38 -5.24 -1.88 6.08
CA PRO A 38 -5.34 -3.24 6.63
C PRO A 38 -4.99 -3.36 8.13
N PHE A 39 -4.68 -2.28 8.83
CA PHE A 39 -4.35 -2.30 10.25
C PHE A 39 -5.60 -2.32 11.14
N CYS A 40 -5.46 -2.87 12.35
CA CYS A 40 -6.57 -2.93 13.30
C CYS A 40 -6.83 -1.62 14.07
N SER A 41 -5.95 -0.63 13.95
CA SER A 41 -6.01 0.67 14.63
C SER A 41 -4.98 1.63 14.05
N GLU A 42 -5.16 2.92 14.30
CA GLU A 42 -4.17 3.96 13.98
C GLU A 42 -2.79 3.66 14.58
N ARG A 43 -2.74 3.20 15.84
CA ARG A 43 -1.50 2.81 16.50
C ARG A 43 -0.70 1.78 15.70
N CYS A 44 -1.36 0.77 15.15
CA CYS A 44 -0.68 -0.27 14.37
C CYS A 44 -0.17 0.26 13.02
N LYS A 45 -0.87 1.22 12.41
CA LYS A 45 -0.41 1.90 11.19
C LYS A 45 0.85 2.74 11.47
N LEU A 46 0.88 3.45 12.59
CA LEU A 46 2.02 4.30 12.95
C LEU A 46 3.26 3.50 13.34
N ILE A 47 3.10 2.36 14.01
CA ILE A 47 4.22 1.45 14.32
C ILE A 47 4.84 0.92 13.03
N ASP A 48 4.02 0.42 12.10
CA ASP A 48 4.49 -0.08 10.80
C ASP A 48 5.28 0.99 10.04
N LEU A 49 4.76 2.22 10.01
CA LEU A 49 5.45 3.38 9.44
C LEU A 49 6.81 3.66 10.11
N GLY A 50 6.87 3.54 11.44
CA GLY A 50 8.11 3.68 12.21
C GLY A 50 9.14 2.60 11.86
N ASP A 51 8.70 1.34 11.76
CA ASP A 51 9.57 0.21 11.38
C ASP A 51 10.18 0.37 9.98
N TRP A 52 9.45 1.00 9.05
CA TRP A 52 10.02 1.38 7.75
C TRP A 52 11.04 2.51 7.86
N ALA A 53 10.75 3.54 8.68
CA ALA A 53 11.66 4.66 8.88
C ALA A 53 12.97 4.24 9.60
N GLU A 54 12.89 3.23 10.45
CA GLU A 54 14.03 2.65 11.17
C GLU A 54 14.77 1.53 10.39
N GLU A 55 14.36 1.25 9.14
CA GLU A 55 14.91 0.16 8.31
C GLU A 55 14.73 -1.25 8.91
N ASN A 56 13.84 -1.43 9.88
CA ASN A 56 13.46 -2.75 10.42
C ASN A 56 12.74 -3.59 9.34
N HIS A 57 12.05 -2.92 8.41
CA HIS A 57 11.55 -3.49 7.17
C HIS A 57 12.52 -3.22 6.02
N LYS A 58 13.22 -4.27 5.57
CA LYS A 58 14.12 -4.22 4.41
C LYS A 58 13.77 -5.28 3.38
N ILE A 59 13.85 -4.89 2.12
CA ILE A 59 13.76 -5.82 0.99
C ILE A 59 15.17 -6.29 0.69
N SER A 60 15.45 -7.56 0.94
CA SER A 60 16.72 -8.16 0.54
C SER A 60 16.79 -8.20 -0.99
N GLN A 61 17.79 -7.54 -1.57
CA GLN A 61 18.15 -7.81 -2.95
C GLN A 61 18.99 -9.08 -3.01
N GLY A 62 18.72 -9.93 -4.01
CA GLY A 62 19.64 -11.01 -4.35
C GLY A 62 21.00 -10.44 -4.77
N PRO A 63 22.03 -11.28 -4.98
CA PRO A 63 23.30 -10.79 -5.52
C PRO A 63 23.08 -10.19 -6.90
N GLN A 64 22.88 -8.88 -6.94
CA GLN A 64 23.00 -8.10 -8.16
C GLN A 64 24.50 -8.01 -8.40
N GLY A 65 24.99 -8.63 -9.46
CA GLY A 65 26.35 -8.33 -9.93
C GLY A 65 26.45 -6.81 -10.07
N VAL A 66 27.54 -6.21 -9.60
CA VAL A 66 27.76 -4.78 -9.75
C VAL A 66 27.78 -4.49 -11.25
N GLN A 67 26.65 -4.01 -11.77
CA GLN A 67 26.56 -3.52 -13.13
C GLN A 67 27.07 -2.09 -13.08
N GLU A 68 28.25 -1.86 -13.62
CA GLU A 68 28.75 -0.51 -13.85
C GLU A 68 27.74 0.21 -14.75
N LEU A 69 27.11 1.24 -14.20
CA LEU A 69 26.16 2.07 -14.91
C LEU A 69 26.94 3.25 -15.51
N SER A 70 26.98 3.36 -16.83
CA SER A 70 27.61 4.51 -17.49
C SER A 70 26.78 5.78 -17.29
N GLU A 71 27.44 6.93 -17.33
CA GLU A 71 26.81 8.25 -17.26
C GLU A 71 25.73 8.41 -18.33
N GLU A 72 25.99 7.98 -19.57
CA GLU A 72 25.01 7.99 -20.67
C GLU A 72 23.76 7.13 -20.38
N MET A 73 23.90 6.03 -19.63
CA MET A 73 22.78 5.17 -19.26
C MET A 73 21.97 5.74 -18.09
N LEU A 74 22.61 6.53 -17.22
CA LEU A 74 21.93 7.30 -16.18
C LEU A 74 21.04 8.38 -16.81
N ASP A 75 21.58 9.14 -17.77
CA ASP A 75 20.84 10.20 -18.48
C ASP A 75 19.60 9.65 -19.20
N ALA A 76 19.76 8.51 -19.89
CA ALA A 76 18.65 7.86 -20.59
C ALA A 76 17.54 7.36 -19.63
N LEU A 77 17.90 6.95 -18.41
CA LEU A 77 16.94 6.53 -17.39
C LEU A 77 16.21 7.72 -16.77
N GLU A 78 16.88 8.85 -16.59
CA GLU A 78 16.26 10.09 -16.11
C GLU A 78 15.20 10.59 -17.11
N ASP A 79 15.56 10.66 -18.39
CA ASP A 79 14.62 11.02 -19.46
C ASP A 79 13.40 10.09 -19.49
N GLN A 80 13.63 8.79 -19.33
CA GLN A 80 12.55 7.79 -19.30
C GLN A 80 11.66 7.96 -18.05
N PHE A 81 12.25 8.26 -16.89
CA PHE A 81 11.50 8.48 -15.65
C PHE A 81 10.59 9.71 -15.76
N LEU A 82 11.09 10.81 -16.31
CA LEU A 82 10.34 12.04 -16.49
C LEU A 82 9.16 11.87 -17.47
N GLN A 83 9.33 11.06 -18.51
CA GLN A 83 8.26 10.72 -19.44
C GLN A 83 7.17 9.87 -18.78
N ASN A 84 7.54 8.92 -17.92
CA ASN A 84 6.62 7.98 -17.30
C ASN A 84 5.90 8.55 -16.07
N ASN A 85 6.56 9.41 -15.31
CA ASN A 85 6.04 10.01 -14.08
C ASN A 85 5.93 11.52 -14.23
N LYS A 86 4.99 11.93 -15.10
CA LYS A 86 4.60 13.34 -15.35
C LYS A 86 4.19 14.13 -14.09
N PHE A 87 4.09 13.46 -12.93
CA PHE A 87 3.89 14.06 -11.61
C PHE A 87 5.05 14.95 -11.16
N PHE A 88 6.29 14.67 -11.59
CA PHE A 88 7.50 15.40 -11.17
C PHE A 88 7.97 16.46 -12.18
N VAL A 89 7.24 16.63 -13.29
CA VAL A 89 7.52 17.73 -14.21
C VAL A 89 6.96 18.99 -13.57
N GLU A 90 7.84 19.89 -13.15
CA GLU A 90 7.44 21.23 -12.71
C GLU A 90 6.52 21.84 -13.77
N SER A 91 5.29 22.15 -13.37
CA SER A 91 4.39 22.94 -14.19
C SER A 91 4.97 24.34 -14.27
N GLU A 92 5.42 24.75 -15.46
CA GLU A 92 5.67 26.17 -15.76
C GLU A 92 4.54 27.07 -15.27
#